data_AF-A0AAU8K4Z7-F1
#
_entry.id   AF-A0AAU8K4Z7-F1
#
_cell.length_a   1.000
_cell.length_b   1.000
_cell.length_c   1.000
_cell.angle_alpha   90.00
_cell.angle_beta   90.00
_cell.angle_gamma   90.00
#
_symmetry.space_group_name_H-M   'P 1'
#
loop_
_entity.id
_entity.type
_entity.pdbx_description
1 polymer ?
#
loop_
_entity_poly.entity_id
_entity_poly.type
_entity_poly.pdbx_seq_one_letter_code
_entity_poly.pdbx_strand_id
1 'polypeptide(L)'
;MSIVELRRYILHPGARETLVELFEREFVTGQQAVGITVGGRFRDLDDPDRFVWLRAFPDMTHRRRALEAFYTGPVWREHREAANATMIDSDDVLLLRGPGFRPEPGTREVVAAICEPTDAATFDAYAARHLGPRHALHRTEHAENDYPRLPVRTGIDVRLWFGPAEAPPWPVRRLRLEPVTG
;
A
#
# COMPACT_ATOMS: atom_id res chain seq x y z
N MET A 1 14.03 9.30 -0.88
CA MET A 1 12.98 8.30 -1.16
C MET A 1 12.43 7.84 0.17
N SER A 2 11.12 7.61 0.25
CA SER A 2 10.42 7.24 1.48
C SER A 2 10.35 5.71 1.63
N ILE A 3 10.11 5.25 2.85
CA ILE A 3 9.59 3.90 3.10
C ILE A 3 8.10 3.93 2.83
N VAL A 4 7.60 2.92 2.14
CA VAL A 4 6.20 2.79 1.73
C VAL A 4 5.70 1.41 2.10
N GLU A 5 4.49 1.33 2.63
CA GLU A 5 3.76 0.08 2.76
C GLU A 5 2.63 0.05 1.74
N LEU A 6 2.60 -0.97 0.88
CA LEU A 6 1.37 -1.35 0.16
C LEU A 6 0.67 -2.42 0.99
N ARG A 7 -0.56 -2.14 1.43
CA ARG A 7 -1.36 -3.04 2.27
C ARG A 7 -2.57 -3.51 1.48
N ARG A 8 -2.85 -4.82 1.56
CA ARG A 8 -3.97 -5.47 0.88
C ARG A 8 -4.74 -6.32 1.87
N TYR A 9 -5.95 -5.90 2.21
CA TYR A 9 -6.78 -6.58 3.19
C TYR A 9 -7.74 -7.56 2.51
N ILE A 10 -8.00 -8.68 3.15
CA ILE A 10 -9.14 -9.56 2.88
C ILE A 10 -10.23 -9.20 3.86
N LEU A 11 -11.41 -8.88 3.35
CA LEU A 11 -12.55 -8.46 4.14
C LEU A 11 -13.62 -9.54 4.16
N HIS A 12 -14.54 -9.44 5.13
CA HIS A 12 -15.77 -10.22 5.07
C HIS A 12 -16.64 -9.75 3.88
N PRO A 13 -17.41 -10.67 3.26
CA PRO A 13 -18.30 -10.32 2.16
C PRO A 13 -19.20 -9.13 2.49
N GLY A 14 -19.15 -8.09 1.64
CA GLY A 14 -19.96 -6.88 1.80
C GLY A 14 -19.47 -5.88 2.86
N ALA A 15 -18.37 -6.15 3.56
CA ALA A 15 -17.85 -5.27 4.62
C ALA A 15 -16.95 -4.13 4.09
N ARG A 16 -16.62 -4.13 2.79
CA ARG A 16 -15.66 -3.18 2.19
C ARG A 16 -16.04 -1.73 2.41
N GLU A 17 -17.27 -1.35 2.08
CA GLU A 17 -17.67 0.06 2.19
C GLU A 17 -17.73 0.51 3.65
N THR A 18 -18.15 -0.35 4.58
CA THR A 18 -18.09 -0.07 6.02
C THR A 18 -16.67 0.21 6.49
N LEU A 19 -15.68 -0.58 6.05
CA LEU A 19 -14.28 -0.32 6.39
C LEU A 19 -13.79 0.97 5.73
N VAL A 20 -14.10 1.22 4.45
CA VAL A 20 -13.68 2.42 3.74
C VAL A 20 -14.21 3.68 4.43
N GLU A 21 -15.49 3.72 4.78
CA GLU A 21 -16.10 4.86 5.48
C GLU A 21 -15.44 5.12 6.84
N LEU A 22 -15.22 4.08 7.64
CA LEU A 22 -14.51 4.20 8.92
C LEU A 22 -13.06 4.67 8.72
N PHE A 23 -12.38 4.11 7.74
CA PHE A 23 -10.99 4.40 7.44
C PHE A 23 -10.81 5.87 7.02
N GLU A 24 -11.62 6.35 6.09
CA GLU A 24 -11.57 7.75 5.62
C GLU A 24 -11.88 8.74 6.75
N ARG A 25 -12.92 8.46 7.55
CA ARG A 25 -13.37 9.35 8.61
C ARG A 25 -12.36 9.44 9.77
N GLU A 26 -11.89 8.29 10.25
CA GLU A 26 -11.14 8.22 11.51
C GLU A 26 -9.64 7.99 11.30
N PHE A 27 -9.28 7.03 10.43
CA PHE A 27 -7.90 6.55 10.33
C PHE A 27 -7.01 7.40 9.43
N VAL A 28 -7.56 8.10 8.44
CA VAL A 28 -6.76 8.99 7.60
C VAL A 28 -6.19 10.14 8.44
N THR A 29 -7.05 10.91 9.09
CA THR A 29 -6.63 12.04 9.94
C THR A 29 -5.83 11.55 11.14
N GLY A 30 -6.24 10.45 11.78
CA GLY A 30 -5.51 9.88 12.93
C GLY A 30 -4.08 9.44 12.59
N GLN A 31 -3.86 8.81 11.44
CA GLN A 31 -2.51 8.45 10.98
C GLN A 31 -1.69 9.69 10.62
N GLN A 32 -2.28 10.67 9.93
CA GLN A 32 -1.61 11.92 9.58
C GLN A 32 -1.17 12.72 10.80
N ALA A 33 -1.99 12.76 11.86
CA ALA A 33 -1.69 13.45 13.11
C ALA A 33 -0.42 12.94 13.80
N VAL A 34 -0.03 11.68 13.57
CA VAL A 34 1.21 11.09 14.10
C VAL A 34 2.34 11.01 13.06
N GLY A 35 2.21 11.74 11.95
CA GLY A 35 3.25 11.90 10.93
C GLY A 35 3.28 10.85 9.82
N ILE A 36 2.23 10.01 9.70
CA ILE A 36 2.13 9.04 8.60
C ILE A 36 1.55 9.73 7.36
N THR A 37 2.22 9.61 6.22
CA THR A 37 1.66 10.05 4.96
C THR A 37 0.75 8.97 4.39
N VAL A 38 -0.56 9.16 4.47
CA VAL A 38 -1.53 8.24 3.84
C VAL A 38 -1.60 8.52 2.33
N GLY A 39 -1.27 7.51 1.53
CA GLY A 39 -1.27 7.57 0.06
C GLY A 39 -2.64 7.24 -0.53
N GLY A 40 -2.65 6.68 -1.74
CA GLY A 40 -3.86 6.18 -2.38
C GLY A 40 -4.51 5.06 -1.57
N ARG A 41 -5.84 5.02 -1.62
CA ARG A 41 -6.71 3.98 -1.04
C ARG A 41 -7.68 3.59 -2.14
N PHE A 42 -7.96 2.30 -2.25
CA PHE A 42 -8.56 1.75 -3.45
C PHE A 42 -9.49 0.59 -3.14
N ARG A 43 -10.54 0.52 -3.95
CA ARG A 43 -11.33 -0.70 -4.16
C ARG A 43 -10.63 -1.54 -5.22
N ASP A 44 -10.44 -2.83 -4.97
CA ASP A 44 -10.06 -3.74 -6.05
C ASP A 44 -11.30 -3.99 -6.94
N LEU A 45 -11.14 -3.78 -8.24
CA LEU A 45 -12.21 -3.94 -9.23
C LEU A 45 -12.43 -5.41 -9.58
N ASP A 46 -11.42 -6.25 -9.36
CA ASP A 46 -11.49 -7.68 -9.69
C ASP A 46 -11.83 -8.54 -8.45
N ASP A 47 -11.85 -7.94 -7.24
CA ASP A 47 -12.21 -8.62 -5.99
C ASP A 47 -12.98 -7.66 -5.04
N PRO A 48 -14.30 -7.83 -4.86
CA PRO A 48 -15.12 -6.92 -4.05
C PRO A 48 -14.77 -6.95 -2.56
N ASP A 49 -14.09 -8.00 -2.08
CA ASP A 49 -13.76 -8.20 -0.68
C ASP A 49 -12.32 -7.78 -0.36
N ARG A 50 -11.71 -6.94 -1.22
CA ARG A 50 -10.37 -6.37 -1.03
C ARG A 50 -10.41 -4.87 -0.83
N PHE A 51 -9.60 -4.41 0.12
CA PHE A 51 -9.23 -3.01 0.27
C PHE A 51 -7.72 -2.86 0.18
N VAL A 52 -7.26 -1.99 -0.72
CA VAL A 52 -5.84 -1.79 -1.02
C VAL A 52 -5.47 -0.35 -0.70
N TRP A 53 -4.38 -0.13 0.02
CA TRP A 53 -3.97 1.24 0.35
C TRP A 53 -2.47 1.36 0.59
N LEU A 54 -1.99 2.60 0.52
CA LEU A 54 -0.60 2.94 0.78
C LEU A 54 -0.45 3.87 1.98
N ARG A 55 0.66 3.71 2.69
CA ARG A 55 1.20 4.75 3.57
C ARG A 55 2.71 4.86 3.41
N ALA A 56 3.23 6.04 3.69
CA ALA A 56 4.64 6.35 3.56
C ALA A 56 5.20 7.02 4.82
N PHE A 57 6.49 6.79 5.03
CA PHE A 57 7.29 7.28 6.14
C PHE A 57 8.63 7.82 5.60
N PRO A 58 9.24 8.82 6.26
CA PRO A 58 10.56 9.30 5.88
C PRO A 58 11.62 8.19 5.88
N ASP A 59 11.64 7.35 6.91
CA ASP A 59 12.55 6.21 7.09
C ASP A 59 11.95 5.17 8.06
N MET A 60 12.68 4.08 8.33
CA MET A 60 12.27 3.02 9.26
C MET A 60 12.11 3.51 10.71
N THR A 61 12.99 4.39 11.18
CA THR A 61 12.87 4.96 12.54
C THR A 61 11.57 5.74 12.71
N HIS A 62 11.21 6.55 11.73
CA HIS A 62 9.95 7.28 11.70
C HIS A 62 8.76 6.35 11.55
N ARG A 63 8.88 5.30 10.72
CA ARG A 63 7.88 4.23 10.62
C ARG A 63 7.57 3.66 11.99
N ARG A 64 8.56 3.11 12.70
CA ARG A 64 8.36 2.53 14.03
C ARG A 64 7.66 3.48 15.00
N ARG A 65 8.15 4.73 15.10
CA ARG A 65 7.58 5.75 16.01
C ARG A 65 6.13 6.08 15.69
N ALA A 66 5.83 6.32 14.41
CA ALA A 66 4.49 6.69 13.98
C ALA A 66 3.49 5.52 14.11
N LEU A 67 3.93 4.29 13.82
CA LEU A 67 3.14 3.08 14.06
C LEU A 67 2.84 2.88 15.54
N GLU A 68 3.85 2.97 16.40
CA GLU A 68 3.66 2.88 17.86
C GLU A 68 2.63 3.91 18.34
N ALA A 69 2.79 5.18 17.94
CA ALA A 69 1.89 6.26 18.32
C ALA A 69 0.45 6.05 17.82
N PHE A 70 0.26 5.61 16.58
CA PHE A 70 -1.08 5.37 16.04
C PHE A 70 -1.78 4.20 16.74
N TYR A 71 -1.13 3.03 16.78
CA TYR A 71 -1.76 1.79 17.24
C TYR A 71 -1.89 1.69 18.77
N THR A 72 -1.20 2.53 19.54
CA THR A 72 -1.45 2.68 20.99
C THR A 72 -2.30 3.92 21.32
N GLY A 73 -2.55 4.76 20.32
CA GLY A 73 -3.28 6.02 20.45
C GLY A 73 -4.80 5.85 20.61
N PRO A 74 -5.50 6.94 20.98
CA PRO A 74 -6.93 6.92 21.27
C PRO A 74 -7.77 6.55 20.04
N VAL A 75 -7.45 7.08 18.85
CA VAL A 75 -8.19 6.81 17.61
C VAL A 75 -8.24 5.32 17.29
N TRP A 76 -7.09 4.64 17.29
CA TRP A 76 -7.08 3.20 17.07
C TRP A 76 -7.81 2.46 18.20
N ARG A 77 -7.58 2.86 19.47
CA ARG A 77 -8.23 2.20 20.61
C ARG A 77 -9.76 2.26 20.56
N GLU A 78 -10.31 3.37 20.09
CA GLU A 78 -11.75 3.60 19.98
C GLU A 78 -12.36 2.79 18.83
N HIS A 79 -11.70 2.74 17.67
CA HIS A 79 -12.31 2.20 16.45
C HIS A 79 -11.80 0.81 16.02
N ARG A 80 -10.77 0.25 16.67
CA ARG A 80 -10.18 -1.03 16.27
C ARG A 80 -11.18 -2.20 16.24
N GLU A 81 -12.14 -2.25 17.15
CA GLU A 81 -13.11 -3.35 17.20
C GLU A 81 -14.00 -3.33 15.95
N ALA A 82 -14.50 -2.15 15.58
CA ALA A 82 -15.29 -1.95 14.37
C ALA A 82 -14.47 -2.23 13.11
N ALA A 83 -13.21 -1.80 13.06
CA ALA A 83 -12.32 -2.08 11.93
C ALA A 83 -12.02 -3.58 11.81
N ASN A 84 -11.61 -4.23 12.89
CA ASN A 84 -11.25 -5.65 12.91
C ASN A 84 -12.43 -6.55 12.55
N ALA A 85 -13.65 -6.19 12.96
CA ALA A 85 -14.86 -6.92 12.59
C ALA A 85 -15.13 -6.98 11.07
N THR A 86 -14.49 -6.11 10.28
CA THR A 86 -14.61 -6.13 8.80
C THR A 86 -13.54 -7.00 8.11
N MET A 87 -12.46 -7.35 8.82
CA MET A 87 -11.26 -7.94 8.21
C MET A 87 -11.12 -9.42 8.55
N ILE A 88 -10.86 -10.22 7.51
CA ILE A 88 -10.41 -11.63 7.63
C ILE A 88 -8.89 -11.68 7.77
N ASP A 89 -8.18 -10.90 6.96
CA ASP A 89 -6.71 -10.90 6.89
C ASP A 89 -6.20 -9.49 6.58
N SER A 90 -5.19 -9.04 7.31
CA SER A 90 -4.56 -7.73 7.15
C SER A 90 -3.05 -7.80 6.85
N ASP A 91 -2.55 -9.00 6.58
CA ASP A 91 -1.15 -9.36 6.69
C ASP A 91 -0.39 -9.30 5.36
N ASP A 92 -1.10 -9.19 4.24
CA ASP A 92 -0.51 -9.00 2.92
C ASP A 92 0.02 -7.57 2.75
N VAL A 93 1.18 -7.33 3.34
CA VAL A 93 1.89 -6.04 3.33
C VAL A 93 3.24 -6.18 2.64
N LEU A 94 3.49 -5.32 1.65
CA LEU A 94 4.80 -5.13 1.04
C LEU A 94 5.49 -3.94 1.70
N LEU A 95 6.70 -4.15 2.22
CA LEU A 95 7.59 -3.07 2.66
C LEU A 95 8.47 -2.64 1.48
N LEU A 96 8.37 -1.37 1.11
CA LEU A 96 8.89 -0.84 -0.13
C LEU A 96 9.69 0.45 0.11
N ARG A 97 10.53 0.81 -0.86
CA ARG A 97 11.14 2.12 -1.00
C ARG A 97 10.75 2.73 -2.33
N GLY A 98 10.30 3.99 -2.30
CA GLY A 98 9.90 4.72 -3.49
C GLY A 98 9.25 6.08 -3.17
N PRO A 99 8.63 6.73 -4.16
CA PRO A 99 7.88 7.96 -3.93
C PRO A 99 6.54 7.67 -3.24
N GLY A 100 5.88 8.68 -2.67
CA GLY A 100 4.46 8.57 -2.35
C GLY A 100 3.63 8.43 -3.64
N PHE A 101 2.48 7.77 -3.56
CA PHE A 101 1.54 7.68 -4.69
C PHE A 101 0.14 8.08 -4.23
N ARG A 102 -0.47 9.01 -4.96
CA ARG A 102 -1.89 9.34 -4.89
C ARG A 102 -2.40 9.51 -6.32
N PRO A 103 -3.57 8.93 -6.65
CA PRO A 103 -4.17 9.14 -7.96
C PRO A 103 -4.59 10.60 -8.14
N GLU A 104 -4.57 11.08 -9.39
CA GLU A 104 -5.07 12.42 -9.72
C GLU A 104 -6.59 12.48 -9.52
N PRO A 105 -7.14 13.64 -9.09
CA PRO A 105 -8.58 13.82 -8.98
C PRO A 105 -9.30 13.44 -10.28
N GLY A 106 -10.39 12.68 -10.18
CA GLY A 106 -11.17 12.20 -11.32
C GLY A 106 -10.66 10.90 -11.97
N THR A 107 -9.52 10.36 -11.50
CA THR A 107 -9.06 9.02 -11.92
C THR A 107 -10.11 7.96 -11.56
N ARG A 108 -10.56 7.20 -12.55
CA ARG A 108 -11.55 6.12 -12.37
C ARG A 108 -10.92 4.76 -12.12
N GLU A 109 -9.74 4.54 -12.69
CA GLU A 109 -9.02 3.28 -12.57
C GLU A 109 -7.51 3.55 -12.55
N VAL A 110 -6.82 2.85 -11.66
CA VAL A 110 -5.37 2.78 -11.55
C VAL A 110 -4.98 1.32 -11.71
N VAL A 111 -4.01 1.04 -12.58
CA VAL A 111 -3.38 -0.28 -12.62
C VAL A 111 -2.14 -0.24 -11.75
N ALA A 112 -2.04 -1.11 -10.75
CA ALA A 112 -0.81 -1.37 -10.02
C ALA A 112 -0.19 -2.68 -10.53
N ALA A 113 1.04 -2.62 -11.03
CA ALA A 113 1.76 -3.77 -11.55
C ALA A 113 2.84 -4.18 -10.56
N ILE A 114 2.84 -5.46 -10.17
CA ILE A 114 3.78 -6.05 -9.19
C ILE A 114 4.46 -7.24 -9.84
N CYS A 115 5.77 -7.29 -9.75
CA CYS A 115 6.56 -8.42 -10.23
C CYS A 115 7.77 -8.72 -9.35
N GLU A 116 8.29 -9.93 -9.46
CA GLU A 116 9.58 -10.34 -8.91
C GLU A 116 10.52 -10.58 -10.09
N PRO A 117 11.37 -9.59 -10.46
CA PRO A 117 12.31 -9.77 -11.57
C PRO A 117 13.37 -10.82 -11.21
N THR A 118 13.90 -11.50 -12.23
CA THR A 118 14.96 -12.52 -12.04
C THR A 118 16.24 -11.95 -11.46
N ASP A 119 16.57 -10.72 -11.83
CA ASP A 119 17.74 -9.99 -11.37
C ASP A 119 17.52 -8.48 -11.53
N ALA A 120 18.28 -7.69 -10.76
CA ALA A 120 18.16 -6.24 -10.76
C ALA A 120 18.57 -5.59 -12.09
N ALA A 121 19.58 -6.13 -12.79
CA ALA A 121 20.12 -5.52 -14.00
C ALA A 121 19.11 -5.60 -15.16
N THR A 122 18.45 -6.74 -15.32
CA THR A 122 17.40 -6.92 -16.32
C THR A 122 16.20 -6.01 -16.03
N PHE A 123 15.83 -5.85 -14.75
CA PHE A 123 14.78 -4.91 -14.37
C PHE A 123 15.17 -3.45 -14.67
N ASP A 124 16.38 -3.03 -14.31
CA ASP A 124 16.85 -1.66 -14.53
C ASP A 124 16.88 -1.31 -16.02
N ALA A 125 17.29 -2.26 -16.87
CA ALA A 125 17.27 -2.10 -18.33
C ALA A 125 15.86 -1.97 -18.93
N TYR A 126 14.87 -2.64 -18.35
CA TYR A 126 13.46 -2.47 -18.70
C TYR A 126 12.92 -1.12 -18.19
N ALA A 127 13.16 -0.81 -16.91
CA ALA A 127 12.67 0.40 -16.27
C ALA A 127 13.19 1.66 -16.96
N ALA A 128 14.46 1.68 -17.38
CA ALA A 128 15.04 2.80 -18.12
C ALA A 128 14.37 3.07 -19.47
N ARG A 129 13.76 2.05 -20.10
CA ARG A 129 13.09 2.16 -21.41
C ARG A 129 11.60 2.44 -21.29
N HIS A 130 10.94 1.88 -20.28
CA HIS A 130 9.48 1.79 -20.24
C HIS A 130 8.84 2.49 -19.03
N LEU A 131 9.63 2.78 -18.00
CA LEU A 131 9.17 3.47 -16.80
C LEU A 131 9.76 4.87 -16.70
N GLY A 132 9.13 5.68 -15.86
CA GLY A 132 9.43 7.09 -15.72
C GLY A 132 8.71 7.66 -14.49
N PRO A 133 8.93 8.93 -14.13
CA PRO A 133 8.48 9.48 -12.85
C PRO A 133 6.99 9.29 -12.56
N ARG A 134 6.13 9.39 -13.59
CA ARG A 134 4.67 9.19 -13.47
C ARG A 134 4.26 7.80 -12.97
N HIS A 135 5.11 6.79 -13.19
CA HIS A 135 4.81 5.42 -12.79
C HIS A 135 5.09 5.18 -11.30
N ALA A 136 5.68 6.16 -10.60
CA ALA A 136 5.95 6.10 -9.17
C ALA A 136 6.58 4.76 -8.76
N LEU A 137 7.70 4.39 -9.40
CA LEU A 137 8.34 3.09 -9.19
C LEU A 137 8.81 2.88 -7.74
N HIS A 138 8.43 1.73 -7.18
CA HIS A 138 8.89 1.20 -5.90
C HIS A 138 9.69 -0.09 -6.08
N ARG A 139 10.56 -0.37 -5.12
CA ARG A 139 11.25 -1.65 -4.94
C ARG A 139 11.10 -2.13 -3.51
N THR A 140 11.32 -3.42 -3.24
CA THR A 140 11.39 -3.94 -1.87
C THR A 140 12.37 -3.12 -1.02
N GLU A 141 11.96 -2.86 0.22
CA GLU A 141 12.86 -2.46 1.29
C GLU A 141 13.25 -3.70 2.09
N HIS A 142 14.56 -3.91 2.26
CA HIS A 142 15.11 -5.13 2.86
C HIS A 142 15.44 -4.97 4.36
N ALA A 143 15.20 -3.80 4.95
CA ALA A 143 15.28 -3.62 6.39
C ALA A 143 14.33 -4.59 7.12
N GLU A 144 14.76 -5.05 8.29
CA GLU A 144 13.94 -5.89 9.16
C GLU A 144 12.66 -5.15 9.60
N ASN A 145 11.60 -5.93 9.89
CA ASN A 145 10.37 -5.36 10.42
C ASN A 145 10.55 -4.89 11.87
N ASP A 146 10.78 -3.59 12.05
CA ASP A 146 10.95 -2.94 13.35
C ASP A 146 9.64 -2.73 14.14
N TYR A 147 8.51 -3.24 13.61
CA TYR A 147 7.19 -3.21 14.25
C TYR A 147 6.46 -4.56 14.08
N PRO A 148 6.86 -5.61 14.82
CA PRO A 148 6.41 -6.99 14.59
C PRO A 148 4.92 -7.23 14.86
N ARG A 149 4.23 -6.30 15.54
CA ARG A 149 2.76 -6.36 15.71
C ARG A 149 2.00 -6.22 14.39
N LEU A 150 2.64 -5.70 13.33
CA LEU A 150 2.08 -5.66 11.99
C LEU A 150 2.98 -6.46 11.06
N PRO A 151 2.49 -7.56 10.49
CA PRO A 151 3.29 -8.37 9.60
C PRO A 151 3.61 -7.61 8.30
N VAL A 152 4.72 -8.03 7.70
CA VAL A 152 5.20 -7.65 6.37
C VAL A 152 5.76 -8.90 5.74
N ARG A 153 5.51 -9.06 4.45
CA ARG A 153 6.01 -10.21 3.70
C ARG A 153 7.53 -10.16 3.62
N THR A 154 8.18 -11.27 3.95
CA THR A 154 9.63 -11.46 3.90
C THR A 154 10.00 -12.44 2.79
N GLY A 155 11.30 -12.48 2.43
CA GLY A 155 11.80 -13.42 1.43
C GLY A 155 11.38 -13.13 -0.01
N ILE A 156 10.88 -11.92 -0.29
CA ILE A 156 10.45 -11.48 -1.62
C ILE A 156 11.23 -10.24 -2.06
N ASP A 157 11.54 -10.14 -3.35
CA ASP A 157 12.12 -8.93 -3.96
C ASP A 157 11.25 -8.48 -5.13
N VAL A 158 10.35 -7.53 -4.84
CA VAL A 158 9.34 -7.06 -5.78
C VAL A 158 9.70 -5.69 -6.35
N ARG A 159 9.13 -5.42 -7.51
CA ARG A 159 9.00 -4.07 -8.08
C ARG A 159 7.52 -3.77 -8.22
N LEU A 160 7.13 -2.54 -7.90
CA LEU A 160 5.77 -2.05 -8.00
C LEU A 160 5.78 -0.74 -8.78
N TRP A 161 4.86 -0.57 -9.73
CA TRP A 161 4.62 0.71 -10.37
C TRP A 161 3.14 0.88 -10.72
N PHE A 162 2.76 2.12 -11.00
CA PHE A 162 1.39 2.51 -11.29
C PHE A 162 1.23 2.98 -12.74
N GLY A 163 0.07 2.68 -13.31
CA GLY A 163 -0.28 3.03 -14.68
C GLY A 163 0.24 2.05 -15.73
N PRO A 164 -0.11 2.29 -17.01
CA PRO A 164 0.27 1.41 -18.12
C PRO A 164 1.76 1.52 -18.44
N ALA A 165 2.37 0.37 -18.75
CA ALA A 165 3.73 0.26 -19.28
C ALA A 165 3.80 -0.95 -20.24
N GLU A 166 4.86 -1.02 -21.03
CA GLU A 166 5.15 -2.17 -21.89
C GLU A 166 5.16 -3.47 -21.07
N ALA A 167 4.69 -4.60 -21.61
CA ALA A 167 4.71 -5.84 -20.86
C ALA A 167 6.18 -6.27 -20.58
N PRO A 168 6.58 -6.47 -19.32
CA PRO A 168 7.91 -6.97 -19.04
C PRO A 168 8.02 -8.47 -19.35
N PRO A 169 9.24 -9.02 -19.46
CA PRO A 169 9.47 -10.42 -19.80
C PRO A 169 9.23 -11.39 -18.63
N TRP A 170 8.94 -10.91 -17.42
CA TRP A 170 8.62 -11.72 -16.23
C TRP A 170 7.12 -11.67 -15.90
N PRO A 171 6.60 -12.65 -15.14
CA PRO A 171 5.23 -12.61 -14.65
C PRO A 171 4.93 -11.32 -13.87
N VAL A 172 3.77 -10.72 -14.17
CA VAL A 172 3.28 -9.52 -13.48
C VAL A 172 1.89 -9.78 -12.94
N ARG A 173 1.73 -9.58 -11.63
CA ARG A 173 0.41 -9.44 -11.02
C ARG A 173 -0.06 -8.01 -11.22
N ARG A 174 -1.22 -7.84 -11.86
CA ARG A 174 -1.87 -6.52 -12.02
C ARG A 174 -3.04 -6.44 -11.04
N LEU A 175 -3.18 -5.31 -10.38
CA LEU A 175 -4.36 -4.95 -9.60
C LEU A 175 -5.07 -3.82 -10.34
N ARG A 176 -6.37 -3.98 -10.61
CA ARG A 176 -7.21 -2.92 -11.16
C ARG A 176 -7.90 -2.22 -10.01
N LEU A 177 -7.54 -0.97 -9.77
CA LEU A 177 -7.84 -0.27 -8.53
C LEU A 177 -8.69 0.96 -8.82
N GLU A 178 -9.89 1.02 -8.26
CA GLU A 178 -10.68 2.25 -8.26
C GLU A 178 -10.31 3.10 -7.04
N PRO A 179 -9.87 4.36 -7.22
CA PRO A 179 -9.60 5.26 -6.11
C PRO A 179 -10.81 5.48 -5.22
N VAL A 180 -10.62 5.41 -3.90
CA VAL A 180 -11.56 5.97 -2.94
C VAL A 180 -11.47 7.49 -3.02
N THR A 181 -12.47 8.12 -3.61
CA THR A 181 -12.66 9.57 -3.55
C THR A 181 -13.14 9.93 -2.14
N GLY A 182 -12.38 10.78 -1.45
CA GLY A 182 -12.88 11.48 -0.25
C GLY A 182 -13.80 12.63 -0.63
#